data_AF-L8M769-F1
#
_entry.id   AF-L8M769-F1
#
_cell.length_a   1.000
_cell.length_b   1.000
_cell.length_c   1.000
_cell.angle_alpha   90.00
_cell.angle_beta   90.00
_cell.angle_gamma   90.00
#
_symmetry.space_group_name_H-M   'P 1'
#
loop_
_entity.id
_entity.type
_entity.pdbx_description
1 polymer ?
#
loop_
_entity_poly.entity_id
_entity_poly.type
_entity_poly.pdbx_seq_one_letter_code
_entity_poly.pdbx_strand_id
1 'polypeptide(L)'
;EEAIASYDEALEIKPDKYEAWYNRGNALDDLGRLEEAIASYEQALEIKPDYDKALLNKKTTLRKLKWQRLIKPWKLFKKYLHIKG
;
A
#
# COMPACT_ATOMS: atom_id res chain seq x y z
N GLU A 1 -12.86 -0.65 -3.44
CA GLU A 1 -12.67 -1.62 -2.33
C GLU A 1 -13.03 -3.05 -2.74
N GLU A 2 -13.98 -3.27 -3.66
CA GLU A 2 -14.35 -4.60 -4.18
C GLU A 2 -13.17 -5.45 -4.70
N ALA A 3 -12.19 -4.82 -5.36
CA ALA A 3 -11.00 -5.53 -5.84
C ALA A 3 -10.17 -6.13 -4.70
N ILE A 4 -10.10 -5.48 -3.54
CA ILE A 4 -9.34 -6.00 -2.38
C ILE A 4 -10.03 -7.22 -1.81
N ALA A 5 -11.35 -7.17 -1.64
CA ALA A 5 -12.13 -8.33 -1.17
C ALA A 5 -11.96 -9.54 -2.10
N SER A 6 -11.97 -9.33 -3.41
CA SER A 6 -11.71 -10.40 -4.40
C SER A 6 -10.31 -11.01 -4.26
N TYR A 7 -9.29 -10.20 -3.94
CA TYR A 7 -7.95 -10.71 -3.67
C TYR A 7 -7.83 -11.40 -2.33
N ASP A 8 -8.51 -10.91 -1.28
CA ASP A 8 -8.56 -11.55 0.03
C ASP A 8 -9.16 -12.96 -0.08
N GLU A 9 -10.31 -13.11 -0.75
CA GLU A 9 -10.92 -14.43 -1.02
C GLU A 9 -9.99 -15.35 -1.83
N ALA A 10 -9.33 -14.81 -2.86
CA ALA A 10 -8.37 -15.59 -3.65
C ALA A 10 -7.18 -16.08 -2.82
N LEU A 11 -6.76 -15.29 -1.82
CA LEU A 11 -5.65 -15.60 -0.92
C LEU A 11 -6.05 -16.56 0.20
N GLU A 12 -7.32 -16.59 0.61
CA GLU A 12 -7.86 -17.63 1.50
C GLU A 12 -7.79 -19.02 0.85
N ILE A 13 -8.09 -19.10 -0.45
CA ILE A 13 -8.02 -20.35 -1.20
C ILE A 13 -6.57 -20.71 -1.55
N LYS A 14 -5.77 -19.73 -1.95
CA LYS A 14 -4.41 -19.94 -2.42
C LYS A 14 -3.46 -18.84 -1.90
N PRO A 15 -2.92 -18.99 -0.68
CA PRO A 15 -2.09 -17.97 -0.04
C PRO A 15 -0.69 -17.84 -0.67
N ASP A 16 -0.24 -18.83 -1.43
CA ASP A 16 1.06 -18.85 -2.12
C ASP A 16 1.01 -18.19 -3.51
N LYS A 17 -0.08 -17.51 -3.87
CA LYS A 17 -0.21 -16.82 -5.16
C LYS A 17 0.36 -15.41 -5.08
N TYR A 18 1.64 -15.26 -5.40
CA TYR A 18 2.33 -13.96 -5.34
C TYR A 18 1.66 -12.87 -6.21
N GLU A 19 1.02 -13.23 -7.33
CA GLU A 19 0.31 -12.26 -8.18
C GLU A 19 -0.92 -11.67 -7.48
N ALA A 20 -1.61 -12.46 -6.65
CA ALA A 20 -2.76 -11.97 -5.88
C ALA A 20 -2.30 -10.97 -4.80
N TRP A 21 -1.22 -11.29 -4.07
CA TRP A 21 -0.59 -10.36 -3.14
C TRP A 21 -0.11 -9.07 -3.80
N TYR A 22 0.54 -9.18 -4.97
CA TYR A 22 0.99 -8.01 -5.72
C TYR A 22 -0.17 -7.13 -6.18
N ASN A 23 -1.22 -7.73 -6.75
CA ASN A 23 -2.36 -6.97 -7.25
C ASN A 23 -3.19 -6.35 -6.11
N ARG A 24 -3.28 -7.04 -4.97
CA ARG A 24 -3.81 -6.47 -3.73
C ARG A 24 -3.01 -5.25 -3.28
N GLY A 25 -1.69 -5.33 -3.33
CA GLY A 25 -0.80 -4.20 -3.04
C GLY A 25 -1.06 -3.00 -3.95
N ASN A 26 -1.23 -3.21 -5.26
CA ASN A 26 -1.56 -2.14 -6.21
C ASN A 26 -2.91 -1.49 -5.87
N ALA A 27 -3.94 -2.30 -5.63
CA ALA A 27 -5.27 -1.80 -5.27
C ALA A 27 -5.25 -0.98 -3.97
N LEU A 28 -4.45 -1.39 -2.98
CA LEU A 28 -4.28 -0.66 -1.72
C LEU A 28 -3.49 0.65 -1.92
N ASP A 29 -2.47 0.65 -2.77
CA ASP A 29 -1.68 1.86 -3.09
C ASP A 29 -2.55 2.91 -3.78
N ASP A 30 -3.41 2.50 -4.72
CA ASP A 30 -4.38 3.35 -5.41
C ASP A 30 -5.42 3.96 -4.45
N LEU A 31 -5.80 3.23 -3.40
CA LEU A 31 -6.67 3.74 -2.33
C LEU A 31 -5.92 4.58 -1.28
N GLY A 32 -4.60 4.71 -1.40
CA GLY A 32 -3.77 5.44 -0.44
C GLY A 32 -3.56 4.73 0.91
N ARG A 33 -3.91 3.43 0.99
CA ARG A 33 -3.66 2.56 2.15
C ARG A 33 -2.22 2.02 2.10
N LEU A 34 -1.27 2.94 2.17
CA LEU A 34 0.13 2.71 1.81
C LEU A 34 0.82 1.65 2.67
N GLU A 35 0.55 1.62 3.99
CA GLU A 35 1.11 0.59 4.87
C GLU A 35 0.68 -0.84 4.49
N GLU A 36 -0.60 -1.03 4.18
CA GLU A 36 -1.14 -2.34 3.81
C GLU A 36 -0.70 -2.76 2.40
N ALA A 37 -0.53 -1.78 1.51
CA ALA A 37 0.06 -2.01 0.20
C ALA A 37 1.50 -2.56 0.33
N ILE A 38 2.32 -1.95 1.20
CA ILE A 38 3.70 -2.42 1.46
C ILE A 38 3.70 -3.85 2.00
N ALA A 39 2.84 -4.16 2.96
CA ALA A 39 2.72 -5.51 3.51
C ALA A 39 2.33 -6.54 2.43
N SER A 40 1.45 -6.16 1.51
CA SER A 40 1.05 -7.05 0.39
C SER A 40 2.20 -7.28 -0.60
N TYR A 41 3.00 -6.24 -0.91
CA TYR A 41 4.21 -6.43 -1.73
C TYR A 41 5.28 -7.26 -1.03
N GLU A 42 5.39 -7.16 0.30
CA GLU A 42 6.30 -7.99 1.10
C GLU A 42 5.93 -9.47 1.00
N GLN A 43 4.65 -9.81 1.17
CA GLN A 43 4.17 -11.18 0.99
C GLN A 43 4.43 -11.70 -0.44
N ALA A 44 4.21 -10.87 -1.47
CA ALA A 44 4.54 -11.24 -2.84
C ALA A 44 6.05 -11.55 -3.02
N LEU A 45 6.92 -10.79 -2.36
CA LEU A 45 8.39 -10.96 -2.42
C LEU A 45 8.88 -12.12 -1.55
N GLU A 46 8.18 -12.47 -0.47
CA GLU A 46 8.48 -13.67 0.32
C GLU A 46 8.24 -14.95 -0.52
N ILE A 47 7.17 -14.96 -1.31
CA ILE A 47 6.84 -16.08 -2.21
C ILE A 47 7.73 -16.06 -3.46
N LYS A 48 7.92 -14.88 -4.06
CA LYS A 48 8.73 -14.69 -5.27
C LYS A 48 9.74 -13.55 -5.10
N PRO A 49 10.94 -13.84 -4.56
CA PRO A 49 11.96 -12.83 -4.27
C PRO A 49 12.49 -12.08 -5.50
N ASP A 50 12.45 -12.71 -6.68
CA ASP A 50 12.91 -12.19 -7.97
C ASP A 50 11.81 -11.41 -8.72
N TYR A 51 10.73 -11.01 -8.04
CA TYR A 51 9.66 -10.24 -8.66
C TYR A 51 9.93 -8.73 -8.61
N ASP A 52 10.72 -8.24 -9.56
CA ASP A 52 11.17 -6.85 -9.66
C ASP A 52 10.04 -5.81 -9.61
N LYS A 53 8.87 -6.14 -10.16
CA LYS A 53 7.70 -5.24 -10.15
C LYS A 53 7.20 -4.98 -8.73
N ALA A 54 7.10 -6.01 -7.88
CA ALA A 54 6.71 -5.83 -6.47
C ALA A 54 7.77 -5.03 -5.70
N LEU A 55 9.06 -5.27 -5.94
CA LEU A 55 10.13 -4.50 -5.32
C LEU A 55 10.08 -3.01 -5.72
N LEU A 56 9.86 -2.72 -6.99
CA LEU A 56 9.73 -1.36 -7.49
C LEU A 56 8.53 -0.65 -6.86
N ASN A 57 7.36 -1.29 -6.86
CA ASN A 57 6.15 -0.71 -6.29
C ASN A 57 6.28 -0.52 -4.77
N LYS A 58 6.87 -1.48 -4.05
CA LYS A 58 7.20 -1.31 -2.62
C LYS A 58 8.06 -0.06 -2.39
N LYS A 59 9.11 0.14 -3.19
CA LYS A 59 10.01 1.31 -3.08
C LYS A 59 9.27 2.63 -3.35
N THR A 60 8.39 2.67 -4.35
CA THR A 60 7.62 3.89 -4.65
C THR A 60 6.58 4.18 -3.57
N THR A 61 5.84 3.18 -3.10
CA THR A 61 4.88 3.29 -1.99
C THR A 61 5.56 3.73 -0.69
N LEU A 62 6.73 3.18 -0.36
CA LEU A 62 7.52 3.63 0.79
C LEU A 62 7.89 5.12 0.71
N ARG A 63 8.24 5.62 -0.48
CA ARG A 63 8.50 7.06 -0.68
C ARG A 63 7.24 7.88 -0.45
N LYS A 64 6.10 7.47 -1.03
CA LYS A 64 4.80 8.12 -0.81
C LYS A 64 4.46 8.19 0.69
N LEU A 65 4.65 7.10 1.42
CA LEU A 65 4.36 7.01 2.85
C LEU A 65 5.25 7.95 3.68
N LYS A 66 6.56 7.97 3.40
CA LYS A 66 7.50 8.90 4.05
C LYS A 66 7.10 10.34 3.81
N TRP A 67 6.75 10.70 2.57
CA TRP A 67 6.27 12.04 2.22
C TRP A 67 4.97 12.39 2.94
N GLN A 68 3.99 11.49 2.96
CA GLN A 68 2.71 11.68 3.65
C GLN A 68 2.93 11.95 5.15
N ARG A 69 3.82 11.20 5.79
CA ARG A 69 4.17 11.39 7.21
C ARG A 69 4.87 12.72 7.46
N LEU A 70 5.80 13.10 6.58
CA LEU A 70 6.55 14.36 6.70
C LEU A 70 5.65 15.59 6.62
N ILE A 71 4.68 15.60 5.70
CA ILE A 71 3.80 16.77 5.48
C ILE A 71 2.59 16.81 6.42
N LYS A 72 2.30 15.72 7.14
CA LYS A 72 1.12 15.59 8.02
C LYS A 72 1.04 16.70 9.08
N PRO A 73 2.11 17.05 9.82
CA PRO A 73 2.06 18.10 10.84
C PRO A 73 1.72 19.47 10.24
N TRP A 74 2.34 19.83 9.12
CA TRP A 74 2.08 21.10 8.44
C TRP A 74 0.64 21.22 7.94
N LYS A 75 0.09 20.15 7.37
CA LYS A 75 -1.32 20.10 6.95
C LYS A 75 -2.29 20.29 8.13
N LEU A 76 -2.02 19.64 9.26
CA LEU A 76 -2.82 19.78 10.48
C LEU A 76 -2.74 21.21 11.04
N PHE A 77 -1.54 21.78 11.09
CA PHE A 77 -1.32 23.16 11.53
C PHE A 77 -2.09 24.17 10.67
N LYS A 78 -2.02 24.04 9.34
CA LYS A 78 -2.77 24.90 8.41
C LYS A 78 -4.29 24.79 8.62
N LYS A 79 -4.81 23.58 8.86
CA LYS A 79 -6.23 23.35 9.17
C LYS A 79 -6.65 24.03 10.47
N TYR A 80 -5.81 23.98 11.50
CA TYR A 80 -6.08 24.61 12.80
C TYR A 80 -6.17 26.14 12.71
N LEU A 81 -5.27 26.79 11.95
CA LEU A 81 -5.31 28.24 11.75
C LEU A 81 -6.60 28.72 11.07
N HIS A 82 -7.14 27.95 10.12
CA HIS A 82 -8.37 28.30 9.41
C HIS A 82 -9.64 28.16 10.25
N ILE A 83 -9.61 27.38 11.33
CA ILE A 83 -10.74 27.21 12.25
C ILE A 83 -10.81 28.36 13.27
N LYS A 84 -9.69 29.05 13.51
CA LYS A 84 -9.56 30.08 14.55
C LYS A 84 -9.60 31.53 14.06
N GLY A 85 -9.70 31.76 12.75
CA GLY A 85 -9.87 33.09 12.15
C GLY A 85 -11.21 33.20 11.44
#